data_AF-D4CH54-F1
#
_entry.id   AF-D4CH54-F1
#
_cell.length_a   1.000
_cell.length_b   1.000
_cell.length_c   1.000
_cell.angle_alpha   90.00
_cell.angle_beta   90.00
_cell.angle_gamma   90.00
#
_symmetry.space_group_name_H-M   'P 1'
#
loop_
_entity.id
_entity.type
_entity.pdbx_description
1 polymer ?
#
loop_
_entity_poly.entity_id
_entity_poly.type
_entity_poly.pdbx_seq_one_letter_code
_entity_poly.pdbx_strand_id
1 'polypeptide(L)'
;MILYTCIRFFRTGIQTSEGLGMRQRGRRNMIFIGGISSAVKQLNYLKTVICSRCGGYGRYQVFMTYTYFSFFFIPVFKWNRQFYVKMSCCGSVYELDREVGMKILRGESVDIREEDLTLIKAGGRSFELSDFEEERTCPGCGASVSEDYSYCPYCGEPLDRR
;
A
#
# COMPACT_ATOMS: atom_id res chain seq x y z
N MET A 1 -24.67 -27.15 -1.70
CA MET A 1 -23.39 -27.78 -2.11
C MET A 1 -22.41 -26.84 -2.82
N ILE A 2 -22.82 -25.62 -3.21
CA ILE A 2 -21.91 -24.62 -3.83
C ILE A 2 -21.09 -23.86 -2.77
N LEU A 3 -21.56 -23.78 -1.51
CA LEU A 3 -20.85 -23.10 -0.42
C LEU A 3 -19.58 -23.83 0.08
N TYR A 4 -19.54 -25.16 0.03
CA TYR A 4 -18.44 -25.93 0.63
C TYR A 4 -17.19 -26.02 -0.29
N THR A 5 -17.36 -25.86 -1.60
CA THR A 5 -16.24 -25.96 -2.55
C THR A 5 -15.35 -24.70 -2.53
N CYS A 6 -15.91 -23.53 -2.24
CA CYS A 6 -15.14 -22.27 -2.14
C CYS A 6 -14.21 -22.24 -0.92
N ILE A 7 -14.58 -22.88 0.19
CA ILE A 7 -13.78 -22.86 1.42
C ILE A 7 -12.48 -23.69 1.25
N ARG A 8 -12.50 -24.75 0.42
CA ARG A 8 -11.29 -25.56 0.19
C ARG A 8 -10.25 -24.91 -0.71
N PHE A 9 -10.63 -23.96 -1.57
CA PHE A 9 -9.67 -23.26 -2.44
C PHE A 9 -8.81 -22.24 -1.67
N PHE A 10 -9.28 -21.79 -0.50
CA PHE A 10 -8.59 -20.77 0.29
C PHE A 10 -7.35 -21.29 1.04
N ARG A 11 -7.09 -22.61 1.07
CA ARG A 11 -6.01 -23.20 1.88
C ARG A 11 -4.75 -23.59 1.09
N THR A 12 -4.73 -23.44 -0.23
CA THR A 12 -3.62 -23.90 -1.09
C THR A 12 -3.13 -22.87 -2.11
N GLY A 13 -3.14 -21.58 -1.76
CA GLY A 13 -2.79 -20.52 -2.70
C GLY A 13 -2.03 -19.35 -2.09
N ILE A 14 -1.21 -19.58 -1.07
CA ILE A 14 -0.18 -18.63 -0.62
C ILE A 14 1.15 -19.17 -1.17
N GLN A 15 1.45 -18.85 -2.43
CA GLN A 15 2.81 -18.90 -2.95
C GLN A 15 3.15 -17.50 -3.46
N THR A 16 3.81 -16.78 -2.56
CA THR A 16 5.00 -15.94 -2.79
C THR A 16 5.37 -15.72 -4.26
N SER A 17 5.27 -14.44 -4.66
CA SER A 17 5.81 -13.90 -5.89
C SER A 17 7.34 -13.87 -5.85
N GLU A 18 7.98 -14.82 -6.51
CA GLU A 18 9.35 -14.68 -7.02
C GLU A 18 9.29 -14.35 -8.52
N GLY A 19 10.21 -13.49 -8.96
CA GLY A 19 10.13 -12.76 -10.22
C GLY A 19 10.41 -13.54 -11.51
N LEU A 20 10.64 -12.70 -12.54
CA LEU A 20 11.05 -13.00 -13.92
C LEU A 20 10.01 -13.56 -14.91
N GLY A 21 9.98 -12.90 -16.07
CA GLY A 21 9.87 -13.61 -17.35
C GLY A 21 8.54 -13.51 -18.08
N MET A 22 8.33 -12.39 -18.78
CA MET A 22 7.35 -12.26 -19.86
C MET A 22 7.63 -13.30 -20.97
N ARG A 23 6.74 -14.30 -21.14
CA ARG A 23 6.66 -15.11 -22.38
C ARG A 23 5.27 -15.74 -22.51
N GLN A 24 4.40 -15.13 -23.31
CA GLN A 24 3.08 -15.69 -23.59
C GLN A 24 3.16 -16.67 -24.76
N ARG A 25 2.87 -17.97 -24.51
CA ARG A 25 2.56 -18.96 -25.56
C ARG A 25 1.11 -19.41 -25.39
N GLY A 26 0.35 -19.34 -26.49
CA GLY A 26 -1.07 -19.66 -26.52
C GLY A 26 -1.40 -21.14 -26.32
N ARG A 27 -2.55 -21.40 -25.68
CA ARG A 27 -3.27 -22.68 -25.72
C ARG A 27 -4.78 -22.42 -25.56
N ARG A 28 -5.58 -23.13 -26.37
CA ARG A 28 -6.99 -22.85 -26.70
C ARG A 28 -7.97 -23.02 -25.52
N ASN A 29 -8.97 -22.14 -25.53
CA ASN A 29 -10.40 -22.33 -25.22
C ASN A 29 -10.78 -23.04 -23.91
N MET A 30 -10.90 -22.25 -22.85
CA MET A 30 -12.16 -21.81 -22.24
C MET A 30 -11.82 -20.50 -21.53
N ILE A 31 -12.25 -19.35 -22.06
CA ILE A 31 -11.92 -18.07 -21.42
C ILE A 31 -12.80 -17.93 -20.17
N PHE A 32 -12.34 -18.44 -19.03
CA PHE A 32 -12.85 -18.03 -17.74
C PHE A 32 -12.39 -16.58 -17.50
N ILE A 33 -13.16 -15.61 -18.00
CA ILE A 33 -12.94 -14.18 -17.75
C ILE A 33 -13.46 -13.87 -16.34
N GLY A 34 -12.80 -14.46 -15.34
CA GLY A 34 -13.04 -14.20 -13.93
C GLY A 34 -11.75 -13.65 -13.32
N GLY A 35 -11.81 -12.48 -12.69
CA GLY A 35 -10.65 -11.82 -12.10
C GLY A 35 -10.92 -11.35 -10.68
N ILE A 36 -9.92 -11.48 -9.80
CA ILE A 36 -9.92 -10.81 -8.49
C ILE A 36 -9.10 -9.53 -8.65
N SER A 37 -9.72 -8.39 -8.41
CA SER A 37 -9.09 -7.07 -8.50
C SER A 37 -9.33 -6.28 -7.22
N SER A 38 -8.49 -5.27 -6.98
CA SER A 38 -8.66 -4.33 -5.86
C SER A 38 -8.92 -2.93 -6.40
N ALA A 39 -9.81 -2.19 -5.74
CA ALA A 39 -10.12 -0.80 -6.08
C ALA A 39 -10.05 0.09 -4.83
N VAL A 40 -9.70 1.35 -5.05
CA VAL A 40 -9.66 2.40 -4.03
C VAL A 40 -10.80 3.38 -4.29
N LYS A 41 -11.54 3.73 -3.24
CA LYS A 41 -12.61 4.74 -3.27
C LYS A 41 -12.35 5.78 -2.20
N GLN A 42 -12.30 7.05 -2.57
CA GLN A 42 -12.24 8.15 -1.60
C GLN A 42 -13.63 8.41 -1.01
N LEU A 43 -13.71 8.61 0.30
CA LEU A 43 -14.92 8.98 1.02
C LEU A 43 -14.87 10.47 1.36
N ASN A 44 -16.01 11.15 1.25
CA ASN A 44 -16.13 12.56 1.59
C ASN A 44 -16.24 12.72 3.10
N TYR A 45 -15.16 13.17 3.74
CA TYR A 45 -15.10 13.48 5.16
C TYR A 45 -14.49 14.87 5.34
N LEU A 46 -15.30 15.85 5.73
CA LEU A 46 -14.95 17.27 5.72
C LEU A 46 -14.74 17.82 7.14
N LYS A 47 -13.91 17.16 7.96
CA LYS A 47 -13.53 17.68 9.27
C LYS A 47 -12.07 18.10 9.30
N THR A 48 -11.81 19.27 9.89
CA THR A 48 -10.47 19.79 10.12
C THR A 48 -9.95 19.28 11.46
N VAL A 49 -8.69 18.86 11.47
CA VAL A 49 -8.03 18.31 12.65
C VAL A 49 -6.62 18.87 12.77
N ILE A 50 -6.11 18.90 14.00
CA ILE A 50 -4.73 19.25 14.27
C ILE A 50 -3.92 17.95 14.15
N CYS A 51 -2.85 17.98 13.35
CA CYS A 51 -2.01 16.81 13.19
C CYS A 51 -1.11 16.61 14.42
N SER A 52 -1.27 15.49 15.12
CA SER A 52 -0.43 15.13 16.28
C SER A 52 1.06 14.96 15.93
N ARG A 53 1.39 14.77 14.63
CA ARG A 53 2.77 14.64 14.15
C ARG A 53 3.44 15.97 13.81
N CYS A 54 2.73 16.85 13.10
CA CYS A 54 3.34 18.05 12.54
C CYS A 54 2.81 19.35 13.15
N GLY A 55 1.85 19.27 14.07
CA GLY A 55 1.20 20.41 14.75
C GLY A 55 0.35 21.30 13.84
N GLY A 56 0.36 21.05 12.53
CA GLY A 56 -0.36 21.86 11.54
C GLY A 56 -1.83 21.47 11.44
N TYR A 57 -2.65 22.45 11.05
CA TYR A 57 -4.04 22.22 10.66
C TYR A 57 -4.09 21.42 9.35
N GLY A 58 -4.85 20.33 9.37
CA GLY A 58 -5.06 19.47 8.22
C GLY A 58 -6.50 19.00 8.11
N ARG A 59 -6.77 18.27 7.04
CA ARG A 59 -8.03 17.55 6.83
C ARG A 59 -7.73 16.08 6.66
N TYR A 60 -8.63 15.24 7.16
CA TYR A 60 -8.58 13.81 6.90
C TYR A 60 -9.10 13.51 5.49
N GLN A 61 -8.28 12.85 4.68
CA GLN A 61 -8.69 12.26 3.41
C GLN A 61 -8.87 10.76 3.64
N VAL A 62 -10.12 10.32 3.69
CA VAL A 62 -10.46 8.92 3.97
C VAL A 62 -10.54 8.14 2.66
N PHE A 63 -9.82 7.03 2.58
CA PHE A 63 -9.79 6.11 1.45
C PHE A 63 -10.27 4.72 1.90
N MET A 64 -11.02 4.05 1.04
CA MET A 64 -11.46 2.68 1.24
C MET A 64 -10.90 1.82 0.12
N THR A 65 -10.09 0.83 0.47
CA THR A 65 -9.65 -0.21 -0.46
C THR A 65 -10.58 -1.41 -0.30
N TYR A 66 -11.02 -2.00 -1.42
CA TYR A 66 -11.83 -3.21 -1.39
C TYR A 66 -11.44 -4.13 -2.53
N THR A 67 -11.47 -5.43 -2.24
CA THR A 67 -11.29 -6.46 -3.25
C THR A 67 -12.65 -6.79 -3.85
N TYR A 68 -12.70 -6.97 -5.16
CA TYR A 68 -13.89 -7.41 -5.85
C TYR A 68 -13.61 -8.53 -6.86
N PHE A 69 -14.58 -9.43 -6.98
CA PHE A 69 -14.57 -10.44 -8.03
C PHE A 69 -15.40 -9.96 -9.22
N SER A 70 -14.75 -9.88 -10.37
CA SER A 70 -15.44 -9.72 -11.64
C SER A 70 -15.67 -11.11 -12.25
N PHE A 71 -16.92 -11.42 -12.56
CA PHE A 71 -17.26 -12.55 -13.42
C PHE A 71 -17.92 -11.96 -14.65
N PHE A 72 -17.34 -12.17 -15.83
CA PHE A 72 -17.91 -11.66 -17.07
C PHE A 72 -18.09 -10.12 -17.05
N PHE A 73 -17.09 -9.39 -16.51
CA PHE A 73 -17.05 -7.93 -16.35
C PHE A 73 -18.02 -7.29 -15.34
N ILE A 74 -18.93 -8.04 -14.71
CA ILE A 74 -19.81 -7.49 -13.68
C ILE A 74 -19.14 -7.71 -12.30
N PRO A 75 -18.84 -6.66 -11.51
CA PRO A 75 -18.27 -6.82 -10.18
C PRO A 75 -19.34 -7.31 -9.20
N VAL A 76 -19.44 -8.64 -9.01
CA VAL A 76 -20.55 -9.29 -8.28
C VAL A 76 -20.37 -9.24 -6.77
N PHE A 77 -19.14 -9.37 -6.28
CA PHE A 77 -18.86 -9.49 -4.85
C PHE A 77 -17.75 -8.53 -4.42
N LYS A 78 -18.00 -7.73 -3.38
CA LYS A 78 -17.02 -6.82 -2.75
C LYS A 78 -16.72 -7.29 -1.32
N TRP A 79 -15.48 -7.67 -1.04
CA TRP A 79 -15.05 -8.14 0.29
C TRP A 79 -13.70 -7.49 0.68
N ASN A 80 -13.20 -7.81 1.88
CA ASN A 80 -11.93 -7.28 2.41
C ASN A 80 -11.82 -5.75 2.32
N ARG A 81 -12.82 -5.05 2.89
CA ARG A 81 -12.80 -3.58 2.94
C ARG A 81 -11.84 -3.12 4.02
N GLN A 82 -10.86 -2.32 3.62
CA GLN A 82 -9.89 -1.68 4.51
C GLN A 82 -10.01 -0.17 4.37
N PHE A 83 -9.89 0.54 5.49
CA PHE A 83 -10.04 1.98 5.56
C PHE A 83 -8.72 2.63 5.95
N TYR A 84 -8.38 3.69 5.24
CA TYR A 84 -7.14 4.42 5.42
C TYR A 84 -7.45 5.91 5.51
N VAL A 85 -6.66 6.62 6.30
CA VAL A 85 -6.77 8.06 6.49
C VAL A 85 -5.44 8.68 6.13
N LYS A 86 -5.44 9.54 5.12
CA LYS A 86 -4.28 10.36 4.75
C LYS A 86 -4.48 11.78 5.24
N MET A 87 -3.46 12.32 5.88
CA MET A 87 -3.45 13.72 6.29
C MET A 87 -3.08 14.65 5.14
N SER A 88 -3.80 15.76 4.99
CA SER A 88 -3.48 16.77 3.98
C SER A 88 -2.24 17.61 4.30
N CYS A 89 -1.83 17.70 5.58
CA CYS A 89 -0.78 18.62 6.03
C CYS A 89 0.65 18.05 5.95
N CYS A 90 0.85 16.79 6.31
CA CYS A 90 2.15 16.11 6.23
C CYS A 90 2.13 14.85 5.36
N GLY A 91 0.95 14.45 4.85
CA GLY A 91 0.82 13.24 4.03
C GLY A 91 0.90 11.92 4.81
N SER A 92 0.89 11.95 6.14
CA SER A 92 0.92 10.72 6.95
C SER A 92 -0.31 9.87 6.69
N VAL A 93 -0.11 8.56 6.61
CA VAL A 93 -1.16 7.57 6.35
C VAL A 93 -1.37 6.71 7.58
N TYR A 94 -2.61 6.65 8.03
CA TYR A 94 -3.07 5.82 9.14
C TYR A 94 -4.05 4.77 8.61
N GLU A 95 -4.01 3.58 9.18
CA GLU A 95 -5.11 2.62 9.14
C GLU A 95 -6.21 3.12 10.05
N LEU A 96 -7.46 3.04 9.60
CA LEU A 96 -8.63 3.36 10.40
C LEU A 96 -9.32 2.06 10.79
N ASP A 97 -9.80 1.99 12.03
CA ASP A 97 -10.63 0.88 12.47
C ASP A 97 -11.81 0.62 11.51
N ARG A 98 -12.04 -0.66 11.24
CA ARG A 98 -13.01 -1.09 10.24
C ARG A 98 -14.43 -0.68 10.61
N GLU A 99 -14.78 -0.68 11.89
CA GLU A 99 -16.13 -0.34 12.36
C GLU A 99 -16.41 1.15 12.14
N VAL A 100 -15.45 2.01 12.48
CA VAL A 100 -15.54 3.46 12.25
C VAL A 100 -15.60 3.76 10.76
N GLY A 101 -14.73 3.14 9.96
CA GLY A 101 -14.74 3.27 8.50
C GLY A 101 -16.08 2.86 7.86
N MET A 102 -16.71 1.81 8.37
CA MET A 102 -18.04 1.37 7.89
C MET A 102 -19.15 2.37 8.23
N LYS A 103 -19.09 3.03 9.39
CA LYS A 103 -20.06 4.09 9.76
C LYS A 103 -19.91 5.30 8.82
N ILE A 104 -18.68 5.71 8.52
CA ILE A 104 -18.40 6.79 7.55
C ILE A 104 -18.92 6.40 6.15
N LEU A 105 -18.75 5.14 5.75
CA LEU A 105 -19.27 4.65 4.46
C LEU A 105 -20.80 4.70 4.38
N ARG A 106 -21.51 4.54 5.51
CA ARG A 106 -22.98 4.67 5.60
C ARG A 106 -23.45 6.12 5.60
N GLY A 107 -22.54 7.09 5.72
CA GLY A 107 -22.88 8.51 5.84
C GLY A 107 -23.21 8.93 7.26
N GLU A 108 -22.88 8.12 8.27
CA GLU A 108 -23.03 8.51 9.67
C GLU A 108 -21.93 9.53 10.04
N SER A 109 -22.31 10.58 10.78
CA SER A 109 -21.38 11.61 11.24
C SER A 109 -20.61 11.14 12.49
N VAL A 110 -19.59 10.30 12.28
CA VAL A 110 -18.70 9.84 13.35
C VAL A 110 -17.48 10.76 13.46
N ASP A 111 -16.96 10.94 14.67
CA ASP A 111 -15.67 11.58 14.92
C ASP A 111 -14.58 10.52 14.99
N ILE A 112 -13.61 10.60 14.10
CA ILE A 112 -12.40 9.76 14.11
C ILE A 112 -11.53 10.21 15.30
N ARG A 113 -11.26 9.29 16.22
CA ARG A 113 -10.39 9.54 17.38
C ARG A 113 -8.97 9.01 17.11
N GLU A 114 -8.02 9.44 17.93
CA GLU A 114 -6.64 8.94 17.85
C GLU A 114 -6.53 7.44 18.17
N GLU A 115 -7.41 6.92 19.04
CA GLU A 115 -7.49 5.49 19.40
C GLU A 115 -7.89 4.58 18.23
N ASP A 116 -8.61 5.11 17.24
CA ASP A 116 -9.07 4.37 16.07
C ASP A 116 -8.01 4.35 14.93
N LEU A 117 -6.89 5.06 15.11
CA LEU A 117 -5.89 5.31 14.09
C LEU A 117 -4.59 4.56 14.39
N THR A 118 -4.21 3.65 13.49
CA THR A 118 -2.91 2.97 13.55
C THR A 118 -1.98 3.55 12.50
N LEU A 119 -0.82 4.07 12.90
CA LEU A 119 0.13 4.67 11.95
C LEU A 119 0.75 3.60 11.04
N ILE A 120 0.53 3.69 9.73
CA ILE A 120 1.18 2.82 8.74
C ILE A 120 2.42 3.51 8.16
N LYS A 121 2.26 4.78 7.76
CA LYS A 121 3.33 5.55 7.13
C LYS A 121 3.37 6.94 7.70
N ALA A 122 4.48 7.26 8.37
CA ALA A 122 4.77 8.62 8.78
C ALA A 122 4.92 9.50 7.53
N GLY A 123 4.21 10.63 7.53
CA GLY A 123 4.38 11.68 6.53
C GLY A 123 5.34 12.72 7.05
N GLY A 124 6.21 13.23 6.20
CA GLY A 124 7.23 14.21 6.55
C GLY A 124 6.95 15.57 5.94
N ARG A 125 6.89 16.61 6.78
CA ARG A 125 7.53 17.90 6.45
C ARG A 125 8.86 17.83 7.17
N SER A 126 9.92 17.57 6.41
CA SER A 126 11.35 17.46 6.79
C SER A 126 11.72 17.69 8.28
N PHE A 127 12.61 16.79 8.77
CA PHE A 127 13.31 16.73 10.06
C PHE A 127 12.57 15.86 11.10
N GLU A 128 13.04 14.67 11.49
CA GLU A 128 14.38 14.33 12.00
C GLU A 128 14.93 12.98 11.50
N LEU A 129 16.25 12.83 11.69
CA LEU A 129 17.18 11.82 11.22
C LEU A 129 16.87 10.39 11.71
N SER A 130 16.82 9.43 10.78
CA SER A 130 17.34 8.04 10.88
C SER A 130 16.74 7.20 9.76
N ASP A 131 17.56 6.36 9.11
CA ASP A 131 17.22 5.39 8.07
C ASP A 131 17.26 5.87 6.61
N PHE A 132 18.21 6.76 6.28
CA PHE A 132 18.85 6.62 4.98
C PHE A 132 19.97 5.60 5.15
N GLU A 133 19.83 4.43 4.53
CA GLU A 133 21.02 3.74 4.03
C GLU A 133 21.76 4.77 3.17
N GLU A 134 22.90 5.27 3.64
CA GLU A 134 23.73 6.21 2.87
C GLU A 134 24.26 5.45 1.65
N GLU A 135 23.49 5.39 0.57
CA GLU A 135 24.00 4.86 -0.70
C GLU A 135 25.14 5.75 -1.18
N ARG A 136 26.37 5.22 -1.12
CA ARG A 136 27.53 5.90 -1.67
C ARG A 136 27.53 5.76 -3.18
N THR A 137 27.79 6.86 -3.86
CA THR A 137 27.95 6.85 -5.31
C THR A 137 29.41 6.58 -5.67
N CYS A 138 29.65 5.61 -6.55
CA CYS A 138 30.98 5.31 -7.05
C CYS A 138 31.57 6.52 -7.81
N PRO A 139 32.77 7.01 -7.47
CA PRO A 139 33.39 8.15 -8.15
C PRO A 139 33.86 7.82 -9.58
N GLY A 140 34.03 6.55 -9.91
CA GLY A 140 34.49 6.11 -11.23
C GLY A 140 33.36 5.99 -12.26
N CYS A 141 32.25 5.32 -11.91
CA CYS A 141 31.16 5.04 -12.85
C CYS A 141 29.81 5.69 -12.51
N GLY A 142 29.68 6.30 -11.33
CA GLY A 142 28.44 6.94 -10.90
C GLY A 142 27.33 6.00 -10.43
N ALA A 143 27.60 4.69 -10.29
CA ALA A 143 26.62 3.74 -9.74
C ALA A 143 26.41 3.97 -8.24
N SER A 144 25.17 3.85 -7.75
CA SER A 144 24.86 3.80 -6.32
C SER A 144 25.22 2.43 -5.75
N VAL A 145 25.96 2.42 -4.65
CA VAL A 145 26.44 1.21 -3.98
C VAL A 145 26.20 1.39 -2.48
N SER A 146 25.76 0.33 -1.80
CA SER A 146 25.64 0.34 -0.34
C SER A 146 27.02 0.45 0.32
N GLU A 147 27.10 1.01 1.53
CA GLU A 147 28.36 1.26 2.25
C GLU A 147 29.16 0.00 2.62
N ASP A 148 28.59 -1.19 2.46
CA ASP A 148 29.23 -2.45 2.85
C ASP A 148 30.33 -2.92 1.88
N TYR A 149 30.49 -2.27 0.71
CA TYR A 149 31.44 -2.68 -0.31
C TYR A 149 32.69 -1.78 -0.35
N SER A 150 33.89 -2.37 -0.31
CA SER A 150 35.15 -1.62 -0.45
C SER A 150 35.47 -1.24 -1.91
N TYR A 151 34.90 -1.97 -2.87
CA TYR A 151 35.09 -1.78 -4.31
C TYR A 151 33.75 -1.79 -5.03
N CYS A 152 33.62 -1.01 -6.09
CA CYS A 152 32.41 -0.93 -6.88
C CYS A 152 32.17 -2.24 -7.65
N PRO A 153 31.01 -2.92 -7.51
CA PRO A 153 30.71 -4.16 -8.23
C PRO A 153 30.50 -3.95 -9.74
N TYR A 154 30.29 -2.71 -10.18
CA TYR A 154 30.02 -2.37 -11.57
C TYR A 154 31.28 -2.01 -12.36
N CYS A 155 32.29 -1.42 -11.73
CA CYS A 155 33.50 -0.95 -12.42
C CYS A 155 34.83 -1.31 -11.73
N GLY A 156 34.81 -1.86 -10.51
CA GLY A 156 36.00 -2.24 -9.76
C GLY A 156 36.76 -1.09 -9.08
N GLU A 157 36.30 0.16 -9.21
CA GLU A 157 36.93 1.32 -8.56
C GLU A 157 36.77 1.26 -7.03
N PRO A 158 37.80 1.59 -6.22
CA PRO A 158 37.68 1.68 -4.77
C PRO A 158 36.66 2.75 -4.36
N LEU A 159 35.78 2.40 -3.42
CA LEU A 159 34.74 3.30 -2.91
C LEU A 159 35.22 4.16 -1.73
N ASP A 160 36.30 3.73 -1.07
CA ASP A 160 36.92 4.44 0.04
C ASP A 160 38.11 5.27 -0.47
N ARG A 161 37.99 6.60 -0.46
CA ARG A 161 39.11 7.52 -0.74
C ARG A 161 39.77 7.90 0.58
N ARG A 162 40.82 7.16 0.94
CA ARG A 162 41.80 7.59 1.94
C ARG A 162 43.09 8.01 1.27
#